data_AF-A0A520G1X9-F1
#
_entry.id   AF-A0A520G1X9-F1
#
_cell.length_a   1.000
_cell.length_b   1.000
_cell.length_c   1.000
_cell.angle_alpha   90.00
_cell.angle_beta   90.00
_cell.angle_gamma   90.00
#
_symmetry.space_group_name_H-M   'P 1'
#
loop_
_entity.id
_entity.type
_entity.pdbx_description
1 polymer ?
#
loop_
_entity_poly.entity_id
_entity_poly.type
_entity_poly.pdbx_seq_one_letter_code
_entity_poly.pdbx_strand_id
1 'polypeptide(L)'
;MTVQAIRFSLGRDIEGYGDGLKLADVRSRLLLSIGASHIVVTPKPDAAHAGHFVVAAVWEYNRANLAALASRLEAERDAYREREARAAEARPARVGSWIRRLLQRQRSTPSAGAEAD
;
A
#
# COMPACT_ATOMS: atom_id res chain seq x y z
N MET A 1 25.08 -18.97 -14.13
CA MET A 1 25.34 -17.58 -13.66
C MET A 1 24.62 -17.43 -12.32
N THR A 2 25.34 -17.25 -11.22
CA THR A 2 24.74 -17.15 -9.87
C THR A 2 24.53 -15.68 -9.50
N VAL A 3 23.41 -15.36 -8.83
CA VAL A 3 23.16 -14.01 -8.31
C VAL A 3 23.97 -13.84 -7.03
N GLN A 4 24.88 -12.87 -7.00
CA GLN A 4 25.73 -12.58 -5.84
C GLN A 4 25.25 -11.35 -5.05
N ALA A 5 24.72 -10.35 -5.75
CA ALA A 5 24.17 -9.14 -5.13
C ALA A 5 23.07 -8.52 -5.99
N ILE A 6 22.18 -7.78 -5.34
CA ILE A 6 21.07 -7.03 -5.94
C ILE A 6 21.20 -5.58 -5.51
N ARG A 7 21.02 -4.63 -6.44
CA ARG A 7 20.94 -3.21 -6.11
C ARG A 7 19.48 -2.78 -6.03
N PHE A 8 19.08 -2.24 -4.89
CA PHE A 8 17.78 -1.63 -4.70
C PHE A 8 17.86 -0.12 -4.91
N SER A 9 16.82 0.47 -5.48
CA SER A 9 16.64 1.92 -5.62
C SER A 9 15.19 2.30 -5.39
N LEU A 10 14.93 3.07 -4.33
CA LEU A 10 13.61 3.49 -3.89
C LEU A 10 13.49 5.01 -4.07
N GLY A 11 12.82 5.43 -5.14
CA GLY A 11 12.71 6.84 -5.51
C GLY A 11 11.32 7.30 -5.93
N ARG A 12 10.29 6.45 -5.86
CA ARG A 12 8.92 6.83 -6.26
C ARG A 12 8.37 7.92 -5.35
N ASP A 13 7.60 8.87 -5.88
CA ASP A 13 6.97 9.88 -5.05
C ASP A 13 5.67 9.29 -4.44
N ILE A 14 5.50 9.51 -3.13
CA ILE A 14 4.31 9.06 -2.39
C ILE A 14 3.60 10.31 -1.92
N GLU A 15 2.55 10.66 -2.66
CA GLU A 15 1.70 11.80 -2.36
C GLU A 15 1.11 11.67 -0.95
N GLY A 16 1.11 12.77 -0.19
CA GLY A 16 0.60 12.81 1.18
C GLY A 16 1.58 12.37 2.29
N TYR A 17 2.81 11.93 1.97
CA TYR A 17 3.82 11.63 3.01
C TYR A 17 4.42 12.90 3.66
N GLY A 18 4.30 14.04 2.98
CA GLY A 18 4.53 15.40 3.51
C GLY A 18 5.98 15.80 3.81
N ASP A 19 6.88 14.83 4.03
CA ASP A 19 8.27 15.07 4.41
C ASP A 19 9.18 14.03 3.74
N GLY A 20 9.91 14.47 2.71
CA GLY A 20 10.77 13.58 1.93
C GLY A 20 11.99 13.07 2.70
N LEU A 21 12.45 13.78 3.75
CA LEU A 21 13.53 13.30 4.61
C LEU A 21 13.03 12.16 5.50
N LYS A 22 11.83 12.28 6.07
CA LYS A 22 11.18 11.16 6.78
C LYS A 22 10.95 9.97 5.87
N LEU A 23 10.52 10.20 4.63
CA LEU A 23 10.34 9.11 3.67
C LEU A 23 11.67 8.42 3.34
N ALA A 24 12.76 9.19 3.23
CA ALA A 24 14.10 8.65 3.04
C ALA A 24 14.58 7.81 4.24
N ASP A 25 14.33 8.27 5.47
CA ASP A 25 14.63 7.51 6.70
C ASP A 25 13.85 6.19 6.75
N VAL A 26 12.54 6.22 6.48
CA VAL A 26 11.72 4.99 6.47
C VAL A 26 12.18 4.01 5.40
N ARG A 27 12.56 4.49 4.21
CA ARG A 27 13.15 3.65 3.16
C ARG A 27 14.49 3.05 3.59
N SER A 28 15.32 3.83 4.25
CA SER A 28 16.62 3.37 4.74
C SER A 28 16.43 2.26 5.76
N ARG A 29 15.52 2.45 6.72
CA ARG A 29 15.18 1.42 7.73
C ARG A 29 14.57 0.18 7.11
N LEU A 30 13.72 0.31 6.10
CA LEU A 30 13.18 -0.82 5.35
C LEU A 30 14.31 -1.65 4.71
N LEU A 31 15.24 -0.98 4.02
CA LEU A 31 16.37 -1.64 3.36
C LEU A 31 17.30 -2.32 4.39
N LEU A 32 17.60 -1.67 5.52
CA LEU A 32 18.33 -2.30 6.62
C LEU A 32 17.59 -3.53 7.16
N SER A 33 16.27 -3.46 7.32
CA SER A 33 15.48 -4.54 7.90
C SER A 33 15.48 -5.83 7.08
N ILE A 34 15.75 -5.73 5.77
CA ILE A 34 15.88 -6.89 4.87
C ILE A 34 17.34 -7.36 4.71
N GLY A 35 18.28 -6.77 5.45
CA GLY A 35 19.70 -7.11 5.37
C GLY A 35 20.47 -6.38 4.26
N ALA A 36 19.91 -5.31 3.67
CA ALA A 36 20.66 -4.50 2.72
C ALA A 36 21.67 -3.61 3.45
N SER A 37 22.80 -3.35 2.79
CA SER A 37 23.91 -2.53 3.26
C SER A 37 24.25 -1.45 2.22
N HIS A 38 25.27 -0.63 2.49
CA HIS A 38 25.72 0.44 1.60
C HIS A 38 24.60 1.40 1.17
N ILE A 39 23.87 1.91 2.17
CA ILE A 39 22.75 2.82 1.92
C ILE A 39 23.28 4.18 1.48
N VAL A 40 22.79 4.65 0.34
CA VAL A 40 23.06 5.97 -0.21
C VAL A 40 21.74 6.71 -0.38
N VAL A 41 21.66 7.91 0.19
CA VAL A 41 20.51 8.82 0.05
C VAL A 41 20.93 9.99 -0.82
N THR A 42 20.25 10.19 -1.94
CA THR A 42 20.57 11.27 -2.89
C THR A 42 19.33 12.14 -3.12
N PRO A 43 19.43 13.47 -3.00
CA PRO A 43 18.33 14.36 -3.36
C PRO A 43 18.03 14.24 -4.85
N LYS A 44 16.75 14.26 -5.22
CA LYS A 44 16.35 14.38 -6.63
C LYS A 44 16.62 15.82 -7.12
N PRO A 45 17.18 16.00 -8.33
CA PRO A 45 17.48 17.33 -8.87
C PRO A 45 16.26 18.10 -9.41
N ASP A 46 15.04 17.60 -9.20
CA ASP A 46 13.82 18.22 -9.75
C ASP A 46 13.35 19.39 -8.89
N ALA A 47 13.40 20.59 -9.45
CA ALA A 47 12.98 21.83 -8.82
C ALA A 47 11.47 21.88 -8.49
N ALA A 48 10.63 21.11 -9.20
CA ALA A 48 9.20 21.00 -8.91
C ALA A 48 8.91 20.11 -7.68
N HIS A 49 9.88 19.25 -7.31
CA HIS A 49 9.78 18.28 -6.22
C HIS A 49 10.93 18.47 -5.22
N ALA A 50 11.16 19.73 -4.81
CA ALA A 50 12.16 20.07 -3.81
C ALA A 50 11.89 19.27 -2.51
N GLY A 51 12.88 18.51 -2.06
CA GLY A 51 12.79 17.69 -0.84
C GLY A 51 12.59 16.19 -1.07
N HIS A 52 12.57 15.71 -2.31
CA HIS A 52 12.48 14.27 -2.61
C HIS A 52 13.85 13.61 -2.68
N PHE A 53 13.93 12.35 -2.24
CA PHE A 53 15.16 11.58 -2.20
C PHE A 53 15.01 10.20 -2.84
N VAL A 54 16.09 9.76 -3.48
CA VAL A 54 16.29 8.37 -3.87
C VAL A 54 17.13 7.69 -2.80
N VAL A 55 16.67 6.55 -2.30
CA VAL A 55 17.43 5.71 -1.38
C VAL A 55 17.85 4.44 -2.11
N ALA A 56 19.16 4.25 -2.26
CA ALA A 56 19.74 3.07 -2.88
C ALA A 56 20.51 2.23 -1.86
N ALA A 57 20.55 0.91 -2.06
CA ALA A 57 21.31 -0.01 -1.22
C ALA A 57 21.76 -1.23 -2.02
N VAL A 58 22.71 -1.98 -1.48
CA VAL A 58 23.16 -3.28 -1.99
C VAL A 58 22.64 -4.37 -1.07
N TRP A 59 22.14 -5.45 -1.65
CA TRP A 59 21.69 -6.62 -0.93
C TRP A 59 22.44 -7.83 -1.44
N GLU A 60 23.23 -8.44 -0.57
CA GLU A 60 24.06 -9.59 -0.92
C GLU A 60 23.29 -10.89 -0.74
N TYR A 61 23.49 -11.82 -1.67
CA TYR A 61 22.89 -13.14 -1.59
C TYR A 61 23.67 -14.00 -0.57
N ASN A 62 23.19 -13.99 0.67
CA ASN A 62 23.70 -14.83 1.74
C ASN A 62 22.55 -15.32 2.64
N ARG A 63 22.84 -16.31 3.49
CA ARG A 63 21.82 -16.95 4.33
C ARG A 63 21.16 -15.99 5.32
N ALA A 64 21.93 -15.06 5.90
CA ALA A 64 21.42 -14.11 6.88
C ALA A 64 20.44 -13.12 6.24
N ASN A 65 20.82 -12.55 5.09
CA ASN A 65 20.00 -11.62 4.33
C ASN A 65 18.73 -12.27 3.80
N LEU A 66 18.80 -13.52 3.33
CA LEU A 66 17.61 -14.29 2.92
C LEU A 66 16.65 -14.49 4.08
N ALA A 67 17.14 -14.83 5.28
CA ALA A 67 16.31 -14.99 6.46
C ALA A 67 15.65 -13.67 6.89
N ALA A 68 16.40 -12.56 6.86
CA ALA A 68 15.89 -11.23 7.18
C ALA A 68 14.78 -10.80 6.19
N LEU A 69 15.01 -11.00 4.89
CA LEU A 69 14.02 -10.71 3.85
C LEU A 69 12.75 -11.56 4.02
N ALA A 70 12.89 -12.87 4.25
CA ALA A 70 11.76 -13.77 4.45
C ALA A 70 10.92 -13.34 5.67
N SER A 71 11.57 -13.08 6.80
CA SER A 71 10.91 -12.61 8.03
C SER A 71 10.16 -11.29 7.80
N ARG A 72 10.78 -10.33 7.10
CA ARG A 72 10.12 -9.06 6.79
C ARG A 72 8.89 -9.25 5.88
N LEU A 73 8.98 -10.13 4.88
CA LEU A 73 7.87 -10.42 3.99
C LEU A 73 6.69 -11.08 4.73
N GLU A 74 6.97 -11.98 5.67
CA GLU A 74 5.94 -12.59 6.52
C GLU A 74 5.24 -11.53 7.37
N ALA A 75 6.00 -10.67 8.06
CA ALA A 75 5.44 -9.59 8.87
C ALA A 75 4.56 -8.63 8.05
N GLU A 76 4.98 -8.26 6.84
CA GLU A 76 4.17 -7.40 5.95
C GLU A 76 2.90 -8.10 5.46
N ARG A 77 2.97 -9.41 5.16
CA ARG A 77 1.80 -10.19 4.76
C ARG A 77 0.77 -10.26 5.89
N ASP A 78 1.22 -10.46 7.12
CA ASP A 78 0.32 -10.52 8.27
C ASP A 78 -0.30 -9.16 8.57
N ALA A 79 0.50 -8.08 8.51
CA ALA A 79 -0.03 -6.72 8.63
C ALA A 79 -1.05 -6.39 7.53
N TYR A 80 -0.83 -6.86 6.30
CA TYR A 80 -1.78 -6.69 5.21
C TYR A 80 -3.09 -7.44 5.48
N ARG A 81 -3.01 -8.72 5.87
CA ARG A 81 -4.20 -9.53 6.21
C ARG A 81 -5.01 -8.91 7.34
N GLU A 82 -4.34 -8.37 8.36
CA GLU A 82 -5.00 -7.69 9.46
C GLU A 82 -5.74 -6.43 9.00
N ARG A 83 -5.13 -5.62 8.12
CA ARG A 83 -5.79 -4.43 7.54
C ARG A 83 -7.01 -4.81 6.69
N GLU A 84 -6.91 -5.85 5.88
CA GLU A 84 -8.03 -6.37 5.09
C GLU A 84 -9.18 -6.85 5.99
N ALA A 85 -8.86 -7.61 7.05
CA ALA A 85 -9.87 -8.07 8.01
C ALA A 85 -10.61 -6.92 8.69
N ARG A 86 -9.86 -5.91 9.20
CA ARG A 86 -10.46 -4.70 9.79
C ARG A 86 -11.31 -3.91 8.80
N ALA A 87 -10.87 -3.81 7.54
CA ALA A 87 -11.65 -3.14 6.50
C ALA A 87 -12.95 -3.89 6.16
N ALA A 88 -12.91 -5.23 6.17
CA ALA A 88 -14.09 -6.07 5.98
C ALA A 88 -15.10 -5.94 7.13
N GLU A 89 -14.62 -5.89 8.38
CA GLU A 89 -15.46 -5.66 9.57
C GLU A 89 -16.07 -4.25 9.59
N ALA A 90 -15.34 -3.24 9.13
CA ALA A 90 -15.81 -1.86 9.05
C ALA A 90 -16.86 -1.64 7.94
N ARG A 91 -17.03 -2.57 7.00
CA ARG A 91 -18.03 -2.47 5.93
C ARG A 91 -19.42 -2.68 6.53
N PRO A 92 -20.29 -1.64 6.61
CA PRO A 92 -21.55 -1.80 7.30
C PRO A 92 -22.47 -2.70 6.47
N ALA A 93 -22.82 -3.88 7.00
CA ALA A 93 -23.87 -4.76 6.46
C ALA A 93 -25.21 -4.01 6.22
N ARG A 94 -25.37 -2.84 6.86
CA ARG A 94 -26.54 -1.97 6.75
C ARG A 94 -26.67 -1.32 5.38
N VAL A 95 -25.59 -0.97 4.67
CA VAL A 95 -25.69 -0.30 3.35
C VAL A 95 -26.40 -1.18 2.33
N GLY A 96 -26.11 -2.48 2.33
CA GLY A 96 -26.81 -3.46 1.48
C GLY A 96 -28.30 -3.59 1.82
N SER A 97 -28.66 -3.52 3.12
CA SER A 97 -30.06 -3.57 3.55
C SER A 97 -30.87 -2.33 3.18
N TRP A 98 -30.25 -1.14 3.24
CA TRP A 98 -30.91 0.12 2.89
C TRP A 98 -31.12 0.24 1.39
N ILE A 99 -30.14 -0.15 0.57
CA ILE A 99 -30.28 -0.20 -0.90
C ILE A 99 -31.35 -1.22 -1.30
N ARG A 100 -31.38 -2.41 -0.67
CA ARG A 100 -32.42 -3.42 -0.92
C ARG A 100 -33.82 -2.91 -0.56
N ARG A 101 -33.96 -2.20 0.57
CA ARG A 101 -35.24 -1.59 1.00
C ARG A 101 -35.69 -0.48 0.05
N LEU A 102 -34.77 0.31 -0.51
CA LEU A 102 -35.09 1.37 -1.47
C LEU A 102 -35.58 0.80 -2.82
N LEU A 103 -34.91 -0.24 -3.32
CA LEU A 103 -35.28 -0.92 -4.57
C LEU A 103 -36.62 -1.67 -4.47
N GLN A 104 -36.92 -2.25 -3.30
CA GLN A 104 -38.22 -2.86 -3.04
C GLN A 104 -39.35 -1.83 -3.02
N ARG A 105 -39.10 -0.64 -2.47
CA ARG A 105 -40.10 0.45 -2.41
C ARG A 105 -40.46 1.02 -3.78
N GLN A 106 -39.55 1.00 -4.76
CA GLN A 106 -39.83 1.45 -6.13
C GLN A 106 -40.64 0.44 -6.95
N ARG A 107 -40.57 -0.86 -6.64
CA ARG A 107 -41.40 -1.89 -7.28
C ARG A 107 -42.86 -1.91 -6.80
N SER A 108 -43.16 -1.27 -5.67
CA SER A 108 -44.50 -1.28 -5.06
C SER A 108 -45.38 -0.08 -5.44
N THR A 109 -45.04 0.69 -6.48
CA THR A 109 -45.92 1.73 -7.03
C THR A 109 -46.69 1.18 -8.24
N PRO A 110 -47.90 0.62 -8.07
CA PRO A 110 -48.84 0.50 -9.17
C PRO A 110 -49.50 1.87 -9.39
N SER A 111 -49.18 2.54 -10.49
CA SER A 111 -49.97 3.68 -10.97
C SER A 111 -50.88 3.18 -12.08
N ALA A 112 -52.14 2.97 -11.66
CA ALA A 112 -53.39 3.23 -12.36
C ALA A 112 -53.48 2.87 -13.85
N GLY A 113 -54.19 1.76 -14.13
CA GLY A 113 -55.08 1.70 -15.29
C GLY A 113 -56.06 2.86 -15.24
N ALA A 114 -56.30 3.57 -16.34
CA ALA A 114 -57.13 3.13 -17.46
C ALA A 114 -58.62 3.06 -17.07
N GLU A 115 -59.43 3.76 -17.87
CA GLU A 115 -60.90 3.83 -17.90
C GLU A 115 -61.55 4.97 -17.09
N ALA A 116 -61.82 6.06 -17.82
CA ALA A 116 -62.91 6.99 -17.56
C ALA A 116 -63.97 6.74 -18.65
N ASP A 117 -65.19 6.43 -18.22
CA ASP A 117 -66.44 6.52 -18.97
C ASP A 117 -67.31 7.58 -18.26
#